data_AF-A0ABD0PGB4-F1
#
_entry.id   AF-A0ABD0PGB4-F1
#
_cell.length_a   1.000
_cell.length_b   1.000
_cell.length_c   1.000
_cell.angle_alpha   90.00
_cell.angle_beta   90.00
_cell.angle_gamma   90.00
#
_symmetry.space_group_name_H-M   'P 1'
#
loop_
_entity.id
_entity.type
_entity.pdbx_description
1 polymer ?
#
loop_
_entity_poly.entity_id
_entity_poly.type
_entity_poly.pdbx_seq_one_letter_code
_entity_poly.pdbx_strand_id
1 'polypeptide(L)'
;TALLIALTSIKRVGDLHAFSVSESCLEFGPADSHVTLRPRPGYVPKVPTTPFREWVVNLQALPPEEADPALALVCPVHALRTYVDHTRSFRRSEQLFVCFGGQQKGNAISKQRLAHWVVDAITLAHQCQGEPCPLG
;
A
#
# COMPACT_ATOMS: atom_id res chain seq x y z
N THR A 1 4.77 -4.67 -0.76
CA THR A 1 3.50 -4.04 -0.30
C THR A 1 3.11 -2.79 -1.08
N ALA A 2 3.92 -1.73 -1.14
CA ALA A 2 3.51 -0.46 -1.78
C ALA A 2 3.03 -0.60 -3.25
N LEU A 3 3.75 -1.37 -4.08
CA LEU A 3 3.35 -1.68 -5.45
C LEU A 3 1.99 -2.39 -5.50
N LEU A 4 1.79 -3.45 -4.70
CA LEU A 4 0.53 -4.20 -4.66
C LEU A 4 -0.64 -3.28 -4.31
N ILE A 5 -0.52 -2.45 -3.27
CA ILE A 5 -1.58 -1.51 -2.90
C ILE A 5 -1.82 -0.48 -4.00
N ALA A 6 -0.78 0.01 -4.68
CA ALA A 6 -0.95 0.92 -5.82
C ALA A 6 -1.77 0.28 -6.95
N LEU A 7 -1.43 -0.95 -7.33
CA LEU A 7 -2.11 -1.69 -8.40
C LEU A 7 -3.55 -2.04 -8.03
N THR A 8 -3.80 -2.53 -6.82
CA THR A 8 -5.12 -3.04 -6.44
C THR A 8 -6.10 -1.95 -6.02
N SER A 9 -5.60 -0.79 -5.56
CA SER A 9 -6.47 0.33 -5.18
C SER A 9 -6.76 1.29 -6.34
N ILE A 10 -5.95 1.29 -7.40
CA ILE A 10 -6.04 2.20 -8.54
C ILE A 10 -6.01 3.68 -8.07
N LYS A 11 -5.25 3.96 -6.99
CA LYS A 11 -5.13 5.28 -6.39
C LYS A 11 -3.84 5.96 -6.83
N ARG A 12 -3.86 7.29 -6.96
CA ARG A 12 -2.66 8.07 -7.26
C ARG A 12 -1.73 8.09 -6.06
N VAL A 13 -0.44 8.34 -6.28
CA VAL A 13 0.57 8.44 -5.20
C VAL A 13 0.14 9.41 -4.09
N GLY A 14 -0.51 10.52 -4.44
CA GLY A 14 -1.02 11.49 -3.47
C GLY A 14 -2.11 10.94 -2.55
N ASP A 15 -2.96 10.04 -3.05
CA ASP A 15 -4.02 9.37 -2.30
C ASP A 15 -3.46 8.20 -1.49
N LEU A 16 -2.56 7.40 -2.09
CA LEU A 16 -1.85 6.32 -1.40
C LEU A 16 -1.08 6.84 -0.17
N HIS A 17 -0.45 8.01 -0.32
CA HIS A 17 0.24 8.68 0.77
C HIS A 17 -0.72 9.11 1.88
N ALA A 18 -1.98 9.37 1.59
CA ALA A 18 -2.96 9.83 2.57
C ALA A 18 -3.47 8.71 3.50
N PHE A 19 -3.25 7.44 3.17
CA PHE A 19 -3.66 6.32 4.03
C PHE A 19 -2.94 6.31 5.38
N SER A 20 -3.58 5.65 6.35
CA SER A 20 -3.17 5.61 7.74
C SER A 20 -3.38 4.22 8.34
N VAL A 21 -2.56 3.86 9.32
CA VAL A 21 -2.74 2.64 10.14
C VAL A 21 -3.66 2.85 11.34
N SER A 22 -4.10 4.09 11.60
CA SER A 22 -5.03 4.38 12.70
C SER A 22 -6.30 3.53 12.58
N GLU A 23 -6.87 3.13 13.72
CA GLU A 23 -8.01 2.20 13.79
C GLU A 23 -9.23 2.68 13.00
N SER A 24 -9.44 3.98 12.89
CA SER A 24 -10.51 4.57 12.08
C SER A 24 -10.27 4.50 10.57
N CYS A 25 -9.03 4.25 10.14
CA CYS A 25 -8.59 4.32 8.75
C CYS A 25 -8.16 2.97 8.15
N LEU A 26 -7.74 2.02 8.98
CA LEU A 26 -7.31 0.70 8.53
C LEU A 26 -8.03 -0.37 9.34
N GLU A 27 -8.78 -1.21 8.63
CA GLU A 27 -9.61 -2.23 9.22
C GLU A 27 -9.47 -3.52 8.42
N PHE A 28 -9.00 -4.58 9.06
CA PHE A 28 -8.93 -5.89 8.47
C PHE A 28 -10.17 -6.69 8.82
N GLY A 29 -10.71 -7.40 7.83
CA GLY A 29 -11.84 -8.29 8.01
C GLY A 29 -11.49 -9.53 8.84
N PRO A 30 -12.51 -10.35 9.17
CA PRO A 30 -12.30 -11.61 9.86
C PRO A 30 -11.35 -12.50 9.05
N ALA A 31 -10.41 -13.14 9.74
CA ALA A 31 -9.38 -14.01 9.17
C ALA A 31 -8.60 -13.39 7.99
N ASP A 32 -8.42 -12.06 7.99
CA ASP A 32 -7.74 -11.32 6.93
C ASP A 32 -8.34 -11.54 5.52
N SER A 33 -9.64 -11.85 5.45
CA SER A 33 -10.37 -12.03 4.18
C SER A 33 -10.40 -10.80 3.28
N HIS A 34 -10.32 -9.61 3.88
CA HIS A 34 -10.30 -8.34 3.17
C HIS A 34 -9.67 -7.25 4.05
N VAL A 35 -9.38 -6.10 3.45
CA VAL A 35 -8.95 -4.90 4.15
C VAL A 35 -9.65 -3.66 3.63
N THR A 36 -10.04 -2.80 4.56
CA THR A 36 -10.62 -1.49 4.29
C THR A 36 -9.59 -0.41 4.63
N LEU A 37 -9.27 0.43 3.65
CA LEU A 37 -8.34 1.54 3.73
C LEU A 37 -9.07 2.87 3.55
N ARG A 38 -8.83 3.82 4.44
CA ARG A 38 -9.41 5.17 4.39
C ARG A 38 -8.30 6.22 4.53
N PRO A 39 -8.36 7.35 3.81
CA PRO A 39 -7.43 8.45 4.01
C PRO A 39 -7.52 9.00 5.44
N ARG A 40 -6.45 9.66 5.90
CA ARG A 40 -6.48 10.40 7.16
C ARG A 40 -7.57 11.48 7.17
N PRO A 41 -8.20 11.76 8.33
CA PRO A 41 -9.08 12.90 8.49
C PRO A 41 -8.44 14.20 8.00
N GLY A 42 -9.20 15.03 7.28
CA GLY A 42 -8.72 16.31 6.75
C GLY A 42 -7.91 16.21 5.45
N TYR A 43 -7.66 15.03 4.92
CA TYR A 43 -7.07 14.90 3.58
C TYR A 43 -8.02 15.45 2.51
N VAL A 44 -7.54 16.42 1.72
CA VAL A 44 -8.24 16.92 0.54
C VAL A 44 -7.46 16.47 -0.72
N PRO A 45 -8.05 15.62 -1.54
CA PRO A 45 -7.45 15.12 -2.78
C PRO A 45 -7.33 16.22 -3.82
N LYS A 46 -6.25 16.20 -4.60
CA LYS A 46 -5.96 17.25 -5.61
C LYS A 46 -7.04 17.31 -6.70
N VAL A 47 -7.62 16.17 -7.06
CA VAL A 47 -8.74 16.11 -7.99
C VAL A 47 -9.89 15.47 -7.23
N PRO A 48 -10.92 16.24 -6.85
CA PRO A 48 -12.08 15.68 -6.17
C PRO A 48 -12.85 14.80 -7.16
N THR A 49 -12.85 13.49 -6.93
CA THR A 49 -13.76 12.56 -7.61
C THR A 49 -15.12 12.67 -6.94
N THR A 50 -16.14 13.11 -7.67
CA THR A 50 -17.55 13.06 -7.25
C THR A 50 -18.14 11.71 -7.66
N PRO A 51 -18.87 10.99 -6.78
CA PRO A 51 -19.33 11.39 -5.45
C PRO A 51 -18.36 11.00 -4.32
N PHE A 52 -18.46 11.73 -3.21
CA PHE A 52 -17.66 11.68 -1.97
C PHE A 52 -17.57 10.30 -1.26
N ARG A 53 -18.20 9.23 -1.78
CA ARG A 53 -18.15 7.87 -1.20
C ARG A 53 -16.94 7.04 -1.64
N GLU A 54 -16.22 7.45 -2.67
CA GLU A 54 -15.16 6.63 -3.32
C GLU A 54 -13.78 6.71 -2.64
N TRP A 55 -13.67 7.33 -1.46
CA TRP A 55 -12.40 7.45 -0.73
C TRP A 55 -11.99 6.18 -0.01
N VAL A 56 -12.95 5.31 0.30
CA VAL A 56 -12.71 4.03 0.96
C VAL A 56 -12.29 3.01 -0.09
N VAL A 57 -11.13 2.40 0.11
CA VAL A 57 -10.65 1.29 -0.71
C VAL A 57 -10.91 0.00 0.06
N ASN A 58 -11.69 -0.90 -0.54
CA ASN A 58 -11.88 -2.25 -0.02
C ASN A 58 -11.15 -3.23 -0.94
N LEU A 59 -10.18 -3.96 -0.40
CA LEU A 59 -9.41 -4.96 -1.13
C LEU A 59 -9.73 -6.35 -0.57
N GLN A 60 -9.99 -7.29 -1.46
CA GLN A 60 -10.20 -8.69 -1.09
C GLN A 60 -8.87 -9.44 -1.05
N ALA A 61 -8.75 -10.41 -0.14
CA ALA A 61 -7.62 -11.32 -0.13
C ALA A 61 -7.69 -12.26 -1.34
N LEU A 62 -6.53 -12.64 -1.86
CA LEU A 62 -6.45 -13.70 -2.84
C LEU A 62 -6.67 -15.05 -2.13
N PRO A 63 -7.34 -16.02 -2.78
CA PRO A 63 -7.64 -17.32 -2.17
C PRO A 63 -6.35 -18.06 -1.77
N PRO A 64 -6.29 -18.65 -0.55
CA PRO A 64 -5.03 -19.10 0.05
C PRO A 64 -4.56 -20.52 -0.35
N GLU A 65 -5.44 -21.43 -0.80
CA GLU A 65 -5.14 -22.87 -0.61
C GLU A 65 -5.19 -23.79 -1.84
N GLU A 66 -5.95 -23.48 -2.90
CA GLU A 66 -5.92 -24.29 -4.14
C GLU A 66 -5.16 -23.63 -5.30
N ALA A 67 -4.80 -22.36 -5.13
CA ALA A 67 -4.20 -21.54 -6.15
C ALA A 67 -2.71 -21.34 -5.83
N ASP A 68 -1.86 -21.63 -6.82
CA ASP A 68 -0.41 -21.39 -6.91
C ASP A 68 0.23 -20.67 -5.68
N PRO A 69 1.19 -21.29 -4.97
CA PRO A 69 1.93 -20.65 -3.86
C PRO A 69 2.47 -19.25 -4.18
N ALA A 70 2.72 -18.93 -5.45
CA ALA A 70 3.11 -17.59 -5.88
C ALA A 70 2.00 -16.54 -5.65
N LEU A 71 0.72 -16.92 -5.74
CA LEU A 71 -0.43 -16.05 -5.49
C LEU A 71 -0.52 -15.62 -4.02
N ALA A 72 -0.11 -16.49 -3.10
CA ALA A 72 -0.03 -16.14 -1.68
C ALA A 72 0.98 -15.00 -1.44
N LEU A 73 2.08 -14.94 -2.20
CA LEU A 73 3.11 -13.90 -2.09
C LEU A 73 2.64 -12.52 -2.64
N VAL A 74 1.71 -12.52 -3.59
CA VAL A 74 1.17 -11.29 -4.19
C VAL A 74 -0.18 -10.86 -3.62
N CYS A 75 -0.71 -11.58 -2.62
CA CYS A 75 -1.95 -11.20 -1.94
C CYS A 75 -1.81 -9.82 -1.27
N PRO A 76 -2.58 -8.80 -1.67
CA PRO A 76 -2.44 -7.44 -1.15
C PRO A 76 -2.78 -7.36 0.34
N VAL A 77 -3.76 -8.14 0.80
CA VAL A 77 -4.21 -8.13 2.21
C VAL A 77 -3.13 -8.70 3.13
N HIS A 78 -2.61 -9.89 2.82
CA HIS A 78 -1.54 -10.51 3.61
C HIS A 78 -0.24 -9.70 3.57
N ALA A 79 0.12 -9.17 2.40
CA ALA A 79 1.30 -8.31 2.26
C ALA A 79 1.17 -7.01 3.06
N LEU A 80 -0.05 -6.48 3.19
CA LEU A 80 -0.33 -5.30 4.00
C LEU A 80 -0.33 -5.62 5.49
N ARG A 81 -1.00 -6.69 5.92
CA ARG A 81 -1.00 -7.17 7.31
C ARG A 81 0.43 -7.37 7.80
N THR A 82 1.21 -8.16 7.06
CA THR A 82 2.63 -8.42 7.34
C THR A 82 3.42 -7.12 7.49
N TYR A 83 3.24 -6.17 6.58
CA TYR A 83 3.93 -4.88 6.63
C TYR A 83 3.56 -4.05 7.87
N VAL A 84 2.27 -3.99 8.21
CA VAL A 84 1.78 -3.25 9.38
C VAL A 84 2.35 -3.85 10.66
N ASP A 85 2.32 -5.18 10.79
CA ASP A 85 2.83 -5.88 11.97
C ASP A 85 4.35 -5.70 12.12
N HIS A 86 5.11 -5.87 11.02
CA HIS A 86 6.57 -5.72 11.04
C HIS A 86 6.99 -4.27 11.34
N THR A 87 6.23 -3.29 10.89
CA THR A 87 6.55 -1.87 11.14
C THR A 87 6.09 -1.38 12.50
N ARG A 88 5.17 -2.08 13.18
CA ARG A 88 4.55 -1.66 14.44
C ARG A 88 5.56 -1.29 15.52
N SER A 89 6.62 -2.09 15.68
CA SER A 89 7.60 -1.94 16.77
C SER A 89 8.47 -0.68 16.67
N PHE A 90 8.60 -0.10 15.47
CA PHE A 90 9.48 1.06 15.26
C PHE A 90 8.76 2.26 14.63
N ARG A 91 7.45 2.14 14.36
CA ARG A 91 6.64 3.19 13.77
C ARG A 91 6.58 4.42 14.68
N ARG A 92 6.74 5.61 14.09
CA ARG A 92 6.64 6.92 14.75
C ARG A 92 5.56 7.81 14.12
N SER A 93 4.88 7.31 13.08
CA SER A 93 3.83 8.01 12.35
C SER A 93 2.69 7.08 12.01
N GLU A 94 1.46 7.58 12.11
CA GLU A 94 0.26 6.87 11.69
C GLU A 94 0.11 6.74 10.18
N GLN A 95 0.93 7.45 9.37
CA GLN A 95 0.88 7.30 7.92
C GLN A 95 1.20 5.87 7.49
N LEU A 96 0.40 5.29 6.57
CA LEU A 96 0.49 3.86 6.23
C LEU A 96 1.93 3.40 5.96
N PHE A 97 2.62 4.07 5.04
CA PHE A 97 4.01 3.75 4.69
C PHE A 97 5.02 4.61 5.47
N VAL A 98 5.98 3.94 6.11
CA VAL A 98 7.05 4.54 6.90
C VAL A 98 8.44 4.12 6.40
N CYS A 99 9.42 4.98 6.63
CA CYS A 99 10.83 4.70 6.43
C CYS A 99 11.26 3.53 7.31
N PHE A 100 12.00 2.57 6.76
CA PHE A 100 12.45 1.37 7.48
C PHE A 100 13.96 1.35 7.82
N GLY A 101 14.74 2.32 7.33
CA GLY A 101 16.19 2.38 7.52
C GLY A 101 16.72 3.77 7.87
N GLY A 102 17.96 3.81 8.36
CA GLY A 102 18.67 5.04 8.72
C GLY A 102 18.03 5.82 9.87
N GLN A 103 18.41 7.10 9.99
CA GLN A 103 17.95 8.02 11.04
C GLN A 103 16.44 8.33 10.95
N GLN A 104 15.84 8.11 9.79
CA GLN A 104 14.41 8.38 9.53
C GLN A 104 13.52 7.17 9.82
N LYS A 105 14.07 6.05 10.31
CA LYS A 105 13.30 4.83 10.60
C LYS A 105 12.08 5.14 11.49
N GLY A 106 10.91 4.68 11.05
CA GLY A 106 9.63 4.88 11.70
C GLY A 106 8.88 6.14 11.26
N ASN A 107 9.55 7.11 10.65
CA ASN A 107 8.90 8.33 10.17
C ASN A 107 8.11 8.08 8.88
N ALA A 108 7.09 8.89 8.65
CA ALA A 108 6.36 8.99 7.38
C ALA A 108 7.32 9.12 6.17
N ILE A 109 7.08 8.35 5.11
CA ILE A 109 7.80 8.58 3.83
C ILE A 109 7.28 9.84 3.14
N SER A 110 8.05 10.44 2.24
CA SER A 110 7.54 11.51 1.38
C SER A 110 6.75 10.94 0.19
N LYS A 111 5.90 11.77 -0.45
CA LYS A 111 5.20 11.41 -1.70
C LYS A 111 6.17 11.00 -2.80
N GLN A 112 7.27 11.74 -2.93
CA GLN A 112 8.32 11.44 -3.92
C GLN A 112 8.99 10.09 -3.63
N ARG A 113 9.29 9.78 -2.35
CA ARG A 113 9.86 8.49 -1.99
C ARG A 113 8.90 7.34 -2.27
N LEU A 114 7.60 7.53 -2.01
CA LEU A 114 6.58 6.54 -2.36
C LEU A 114 6.50 6.31 -3.87
N ALA A 115 6.55 7.38 -4.68
CA ALA A 115 6.60 7.27 -6.13
C ALA A 115 7.82 6.44 -6.59
N HIS A 116 9.00 6.76 -6.07
CA HIS A 116 10.22 5.99 -6.38
C HIS A 116 10.07 4.52 -5.99
N TRP A 117 9.51 4.18 -4.82
CA TRP A 117 9.28 2.78 -4.44
C TRP A 117 8.41 2.01 -5.44
N VAL A 118 7.40 2.65 -6.01
CA VAL A 118 6.54 2.02 -7.02
C VAL A 118 7.30 1.83 -8.33
N VAL A 119 8.00 2.87 -8.80
CA VAL A 119 8.81 2.82 -10.03
C VAL A 119 9.93 1.78 -9.91
N ASP A 120 10.72 1.82 -8.84
CA ASP A 120 11.83 0.90 -8.59
C ASP A 120 11.37 -0.56 -8.60
N ALA A 121 10.19 -0.83 -8.01
CA ALA A 121 9.62 -2.17 -8.00
C ALA A 121 9.19 -2.66 -9.39
N ILE A 122 8.62 -1.78 -10.23
CA ILE A 122 8.28 -2.10 -11.62
C ILE A 122 9.56 -2.33 -12.44
N THR A 123 10.54 -1.43 -12.30
CA THR A 123 11.84 -1.55 -12.98
C THR A 123 12.54 -2.86 -12.62
N LEU A 124 12.56 -3.22 -11.34
CA LEU A 124 13.15 -4.48 -10.88
C LEU A 124 12.44 -5.69 -11.50
N ALA A 125 11.10 -5.66 -11.58
CA ALA A 125 10.33 -6.75 -12.17
C ALA A 125 10.70 -6.98 -13.64
N HIS A 126 10.80 -5.93 -14.46
CA HIS A 126 11.22 -6.05 -15.86
C HIS A 126 12.67 -6.51 -16.00
N GLN A 127 13.58 -5.98 -15.17
CA GLN A 127 14.99 -6.40 -15.17
C GLN A 127 15.11 -7.90 -14.86
N CYS A 128 14.33 -8.43 -13.92
CA CYS A 128 14.29 -9.86 -13.61
C CYS A 128 13.77 -10.72 -14.77
N GLN A 129 12.98 -10.16 -15.69
CA GLN A 129 12.51 -10.84 -16.91
C GLN A 129 13.44 -10.61 -18.11
N GLY A 130 14.53 -9.85 -17.96
CA GLY A 130 15.42 -9.47 -19.07
C GLY A 130 14.77 -8.50 -20.06
N GLU A 131 13.65 -7.88 -19.69
CA GLU A 131 12.93 -6.93 -20.54
C GLU A 131 13.39 -5.49 -20.29
N PRO A 132 13.36 -4.63 -21.33
CA PRO A 132 13.60 -3.21 -21.15
C PRO A 132 12.50 -2.62 -20.25
N CYS A 133 12.90 -1.75 -19.32
CA CYS A 133 11.95 -1.02 -18.48
C CYS A 133 11.05 -0.15 -19.38
N PRO A 134 9.73 -0.13 -19.16
CA PRO A 134 8.83 0.76 -19.88
C PRO A 134 9.26 2.21 -19.66
N LEU A 135 9.32 2.99 -20.74
CA LEU A 135 9.58 4.42 -20.68
C LEU A 135 8.31 5.11 -20.15
N GLY A 136 8.43 5.80 -19.03
CA GLY A 136 7.35 6.56 -18.36
C GLY A 136 7.57 8.05 -18.42
#